data_AF-A0A1E3XGV6-F1
#
_entry.id   AF-A0A1E3XGV6-F1
#
_cell.length_a   1.000
_cell.length_b   1.000
_cell.length_c   1.000
_cell.angle_alpha   90.00
_cell.angle_beta   90.00
_cell.angle_gamma   90.00
#
_symmetry.space_group_name_H-M   'P 1'
#
loop_
_entity.id
_entity.type
_entity.pdbx_description
1 polymer ?
#
loop_
_entity_poly.entity_id
_entity_poly.type
_entity_poly.pdbx_seq_one_letter_code
_entity_poly.pdbx_strand_id
1 'polypeptide(L)'
;MLDTYALLAYLKKEDEYEKVATILSSDTAHPLMNDINIGETFYILVRERGQEDAEYFLNVILPTLPITNIGNTLLDVIEADIYNTSEDPAEDKIRFWLTECRTPELLVSLAAKYPEIASAMTINRPLLRSAIEGNYEEIRKLLRDEEDREREIDRQYWAPLKAELEVWRSKRRKNEK
;
A
#
# COMPACT_ATOMS: atom_id res chain seq x y z
N MET A 1 15.81 -2.80 -0.65
CA MET A 1 14.78 -1.88 -0.13
C MET A 1 15.47 -0.98 0.86
N LEU A 2 15.27 0.34 0.78
CA LEU A 2 15.75 1.31 1.76
C LEU A 2 14.66 1.54 2.81
N ASP A 3 15.10 1.69 4.05
CA ASP A 3 14.25 2.09 5.17
C ASP A 3 14.51 3.54 5.58
N THR A 4 13.72 4.03 6.52
CA THR A 4 13.80 5.40 7.04
C THR A 4 15.18 5.72 7.61
N TYR A 5 15.78 4.81 8.37
CA TYR A 5 17.05 5.05 9.05
C TYR A 5 18.23 5.07 8.07
N ALA A 6 18.24 4.20 7.06
CA ALA A 6 19.26 4.24 6.01
C ALA A 6 19.23 5.57 5.23
N LEU A 7 18.04 6.08 4.91
CA LEU A 7 17.94 7.37 4.21
C LEU A 7 18.33 8.54 5.13
N LEU A 8 17.91 8.53 6.40
CA LEU A 8 18.31 9.56 7.35
C LEU A 8 19.83 9.57 7.57
N ALA A 9 20.47 8.40 7.69
CA ALA A 9 21.91 8.29 7.81
C ALA A 9 22.62 8.91 6.59
N TYR A 10 22.12 8.67 5.38
CA TYR A 10 22.59 9.32 4.15
C TYR A 10 22.44 10.84 4.17
N LEU A 11 21.26 11.36 4.53
CA LEU A 11 20.98 12.80 4.55
C LEU A 11 21.79 13.55 5.62
N LYS A 12 22.05 12.89 6.76
CA LYS A 12 22.77 13.47 7.90
C LYS A 12 24.28 13.22 7.85
N LYS A 13 24.75 12.33 6.96
CA LYS A 13 26.12 11.82 6.92
C LYS A 13 26.53 11.20 8.26
N GLU A 14 25.63 10.40 8.82
CA GLU A 14 25.87 9.62 10.04
C GLU A 14 26.65 8.34 9.72
N ASP A 15 26.87 7.49 10.73
CA ASP A 15 27.63 6.25 10.57
C ASP A 15 27.08 5.38 9.43
N GLU A 16 28.00 4.82 8.64
CA GLU A 16 27.72 3.95 7.49
C GLU A 16 27.00 4.59 6.30
N TYR A 17 26.88 5.92 6.25
CA TYR A 17 26.22 6.60 5.12
C TYR A 17 26.88 6.31 3.77
N GLU A 18 28.18 5.97 3.74
CA GLU A 18 28.91 5.63 2.53
C GLU A 18 28.37 4.36 1.85
N LYS A 19 27.82 3.41 2.63
CA LYS A 19 27.18 2.22 2.07
C LYS A 19 25.93 2.61 1.28
N VAL A 20 25.11 3.48 1.84
CA VAL A 20 23.90 4.00 1.18
C VAL A 20 24.27 4.84 -0.03
N ALA A 21 25.30 5.70 0.09
CA ALA A 21 25.81 6.50 -1.02
C ALA A 21 26.30 5.63 -2.19
N THR A 22 26.97 4.51 -1.90
CA THR A 22 27.44 3.54 -2.91
C THR A 22 26.28 2.86 -3.63
N ILE A 23 25.20 2.53 -2.91
CA ILE A 23 24.00 1.95 -3.51
C ILE A 23 23.31 2.99 -4.40
N LEU A 24 23.20 4.23 -3.94
CA LEU A 24 22.58 5.32 -4.69
C LEU A 24 23.40 5.74 -5.92
N SER A 25 24.72 5.53 -5.94
CA SER A 25 25.56 5.85 -7.09
C SER A 25 25.75 4.69 -8.08
N SER A 26 25.18 3.51 -7.81
CA SER A 26 25.33 2.33 -8.65
C SER A 26 24.33 2.34 -9.82
N ASP A 27 24.84 2.17 -11.04
CA ASP A 27 24.01 2.03 -12.25
C ASP A 27 23.21 0.71 -12.30
N THR A 28 23.54 -0.24 -11.44
CA THR A 28 22.89 -1.56 -11.39
C THR A 28 21.86 -1.66 -10.25
N ALA A 29 22.03 -0.86 -9.20
CA ALA A 29 21.12 -0.86 -8.08
C ALA A 29 19.95 0.07 -8.37
N HIS A 30 18.74 -0.44 -8.19
CA HIS A 30 17.51 0.33 -8.33
C HIS A 30 16.87 0.39 -6.94
N PRO A 31 17.36 1.26 -6.04
CA PRO A 31 16.86 1.29 -4.67
C PRO A 31 15.38 1.65 -4.65
N LEU A 32 14.65 0.91 -3.82
CA LEU A 32 13.21 1.03 -3.65
C LEU A 32 12.93 1.48 -2.23
N MET A 33 12.03 2.43 -2.05
CA MET A 33 11.56 2.88 -0.75
C MET A 33 10.05 3.01 -0.77
N ASN A 34 9.38 2.61 0.29
CA ASN A 34 7.92 2.63 0.32
C ASN A 34 7.37 3.97 0.86
N ASP A 35 6.10 4.27 0.57
CA ASP A 35 5.43 5.51 1.01
C ASP A 35 5.45 5.72 2.53
N ILE A 36 5.40 4.62 3.30
CA ILE A 36 5.43 4.68 4.77
C ILE A 36 6.79 5.18 5.25
N ASN A 37 7.89 4.62 4.74
CA ASN A 37 9.24 4.99 5.10
C ASN A 37 9.56 6.43 4.65
N ILE A 38 9.05 6.84 3.47
CA ILE A 38 9.17 8.22 3.00
C ILE A 38 8.42 9.18 3.94
N GLY A 39 7.20 8.83 4.34
CA GLY A 39 6.41 9.59 5.30
C GLY A 39 7.06 9.69 6.68
N GLU A 40 7.65 8.61 7.18
CA GLU A 40 8.39 8.59 8.43
C GLU A 40 9.63 9.48 8.36
N THR A 41 10.39 9.40 7.26
CA THR A 41 11.53 10.30 6.99
C THR A 41 11.08 11.77 7.02
N PHE A 42 9.99 12.09 6.33
CA PHE A 42 9.41 13.43 6.33
C PHE A 42 9.04 13.88 7.75
N TYR A 43 8.33 13.05 8.52
CA TYR A 43 7.91 13.40 9.88
C TYR A 43 9.11 13.63 10.82
N ILE A 44 10.15 12.80 10.72
CA ILE A 44 11.38 12.97 11.49
C ILE A 44 12.07 14.29 11.12
N LEU A 45 12.15 14.62 9.82
CA LEU A 45 12.70 15.90 9.37
C LEU A 45 11.89 17.10 9.86
N VAL A 46 10.55 17.02 9.84
CA VAL A 46 9.70 18.09 10.40
C VAL A 46 10.03 18.31 11.88
N ARG A 47 10.16 17.23 12.65
CA ARG A 47 10.43 17.29 14.09
C ARG A 47 11.82 17.84 14.41
N GLU A 48 12.82 17.49 13.60
CA GLU A 48 14.22 17.83 13.87
C GLU A 48 14.68 19.14 13.23
N ARG A 49 14.13 19.50 12.08
CA ARG A 49 14.61 20.62 11.24
C ARG A 49 13.51 21.61 10.83
N GLY A 50 12.25 21.28 11.10
CA GLY A 50 11.11 22.12 10.76
C GLY A 50 10.47 21.77 9.43
N GLN A 51 9.29 22.34 9.20
CA GLN A 51 8.43 21.99 8.07
C GLN A 51 9.04 22.36 6.70
N GLU A 52 9.71 23.52 6.60
CA GLU A 52 10.30 23.99 5.34
C GLU A 52 11.38 23.02 4.82
N ASP A 53 12.27 22.55 5.70
CA ASP A 53 13.32 21.59 5.34
C ASP A 53 12.75 20.22 4.94
N ALA A 54 11.69 19.78 5.61
CA ALA A 54 11.02 18.53 5.28
C ALA A 54 10.31 18.61 3.92
N GLU A 55 9.64 19.72 3.61
CA GLU A 55 9.03 19.97 2.30
C GLU A 55 10.09 20.10 1.20
N TYR A 56 11.24 20.71 1.48
CA TYR A 56 12.36 20.76 0.56
C TYR A 56 12.92 19.37 0.27
N PHE A 57 13.05 18.53 1.30
CA PHE A 57 13.43 17.12 1.10
C PHE A 57 12.46 16.41 0.16
N LEU A 58 11.14 16.48 0.43
CA LEU A 58 10.14 15.73 -0.32
C LEU A 58 10.04 16.19 -1.78
N ASN A 59 10.10 17.50 -2.03
CA ASN A 59 9.84 18.08 -3.35
C ASN A 59 11.09 18.29 -4.20
N VAL A 60 12.27 18.34 -3.58
CA VAL A 60 13.53 18.67 -4.27
C VAL A 60 14.57 17.57 -4.13
N ILE A 61 14.88 17.13 -2.91
CA ILE A 61 15.95 16.14 -2.70
C ILE A 61 15.50 14.76 -3.18
N LEU A 62 14.38 14.24 -2.65
CA LEU A 62 13.92 12.89 -2.93
C LEU A 62 13.75 12.60 -4.44
N PRO A 63 13.16 13.48 -5.26
CA PRO A 63 13.03 13.25 -6.71
C PRO A 63 14.37 13.24 -7.46
N THR A 64 15.43 13.82 -6.88
CA THR A 64 16.79 13.79 -7.47
C THR A 64 17.58 12.55 -7.09
N LEU A 65 17.13 11.79 -6.08
CA LEU A 65 17.73 10.53 -5.72
C LEU A 65 17.21 9.42 -6.65
N PRO A 66 18.03 8.43 -7.02
CA PRO A 66 17.61 7.30 -7.85
C PRO A 66 16.79 6.27 -7.04
N ILE A 67 15.90 6.76 -6.18
CA ILE A 67 15.02 5.95 -5.34
C ILE A 67 13.66 5.88 -6.02
N THR A 68 13.21 4.67 -6.33
CA THR A 68 11.84 4.46 -6.81
C THR A 68 10.90 4.37 -5.61
N ASN A 69 9.89 5.26 -5.58
CA ASN A 69 8.82 5.18 -4.60
C ASN A 69 7.90 4.00 -4.95
N ILE A 70 7.67 3.12 -3.96
CA ILE A 70 6.68 2.05 -4.01
C ILE A 70 5.52 2.42 -3.10
N GLY A 71 4.32 2.54 -3.67
CA GLY A 71 3.11 2.67 -2.87
C GLY A 71 2.88 1.42 -2.04
N ASN A 72 2.46 1.58 -0.79
CA ASN A 72 1.95 0.46 -0.01
C ASN A 72 0.44 0.39 -0.24
N THR A 73 -0.02 -0.64 -0.92
CA THR A 73 -1.44 -0.96 -0.95
C THR A 73 -1.80 -1.81 0.26
N LEU A 74 -3.07 -1.77 0.66
CA LEU A 74 -3.58 -2.70 1.67
C LEU A 74 -3.31 -4.17 1.27
N LEU A 75 -3.30 -4.46 -0.04
CA LEU A 75 -2.98 -5.78 -0.57
C LEU A 75 -1.57 -6.22 -0.20
N ASP A 76 -0.57 -5.36 -0.37
CA ASP A 76 0.83 -5.68 -0.04
C ASP A 76 0.98 -6.08 1.45
N VAL A 77 0.26 -5.39 2.33
CA VAL A 77 0.26 -5.68 3.77
C VAL A 77 -0.44 -7.02 4.08
N ILE A 78 -1.57 -7.29 3.43
CA ILE A 78 -2.31 -8.55 3.60
C ILE A 78 -1.50 -9.74 3.10
N GLU A 79 -0.88 -9.60 1.92
CA GLU A 79 -0.02 -10.66 1.38
C GLU A 79 1.14 -10.95 2.33
N ALA A 80 1.83 -9.91 2.80
CA ALA A 80 2.88 -10.06 3.79
C ALA A 80 2.37 -10.75 5.07
N ASP A 81 1.19 -10.41 5.57
CA ASP A 81 0.60 -11.05 6.74
C ASP A 81 0.27 -12.54 6.49
N ILE A 82 -0.24 -12.89 5.31
CA ILE A 82 -0.47 -14.29 4.90
C ILE A 82 0.84 -15.08 4.90
N TYR A 83 1.92 -14.52 4.34
CA TYR A 83 3.22 -15.20 4.24
C TYR A 83 3.95 -15.34 5.57
N ASN A 84 3.80 -14.36 6.47
CA ASN A 84 4.56 -14.32 7.73
C ASN A 84 3.84 -14.97 8.91
N THR A 85 2.58 -15.38 8.75
CA THR A 85 1.80 -15.97 9.85
C THR A 85 2.17 -17.44 10.08
N SER A 86 2.21 -17.82 11.36
CA SER A 86 2.41 -19.20 11.82
C SER A 86 1.37 -20.19 11.29
N GLU A 87 1.65 -21.50 11.38
CA GLU A 87 0.84 -22.55 10.77
C GLU A 87 -0.62 -22.64 11.25
N ASP A 88 -0.94 -22.11 12.44
CA ASP A 88 -2.28 -22.14 13.06
C ASP A 88 -2.84 -20.73 13.37
N PRO A 89 -3.34 -20.00 12.35
CA PRO A 89 -4.01 -18.72 12.54
C PRO A 89 -5.44 -18.89 13.05
N ALA A 90 -5.89 -17.98 13.92
CA ALA A 90 -7.27 -17.95 14.40
C ALA A 90 -8.29 -17.83 13.24
N GLU A 91 -9.48 -18.42 13.41
CA GLU A 91 -10.53 -18.46 12.36
C GLU A 91 -10.90 -17.07 11.83
N ASP A 92 -11.04 -16.07 12.70
CA ASP A 92 -11.36 -14.69 12.29
C ASP A 92 -10.28 -14.11 11.36
N LYS A 93 -9.02 -14.47 11.57
CA LYS A 93 -7.90 -14.06 10.72
C LYS A 93 -7.99 -14.71 9.34
N ILE A 94 -8.33 -16.00 9.29
CA ILE A 94 -8.54 -16.73 8.04
C ILE A 94 -9.72 -16.13 7.27
N ARG A 95 -10.83 -15.85 7.96
CA ARG A 95 -12.01 -15.18 7.37
C ARG A 95 -11.65 -13.82 6.82
N PHE A 96 -10.85 -13.04 7.55
CA PHE A 96 -10.34 -11.76 7.07
C PHE A 96 -9.53 -11.92 5.77
N TRP A 97 -8.55 -12.83 5.73
CA TRP A 97 -7.77 -13.08 4.51
C TRP A 97 -8.64 -13.54 3.33
N LEU A 98 -9.59 -14.45 3.55
CA LEU A 98 -10.52 -14.91 2.51
C LEU A 98 -11.49 -13.81 2.06
N THR A 99 -11.68 -12.74 2.84
CA THR A 99 -12.52 -11.59 2.48
C THR A 99 -11.72 -10.55 1.71
N GLU A 100 -10.51 -10.24 2.18
CA GLU A 100 -9.73 -9.11 1.69
C GLU A 100 -8.70 -9.48 0.61
N CYS A 101 -8.28 -10.75 0.49
CA CYS A 101 -7.33 -11.16 -0.54
C CYS A 101 -7.89 -10.90 -1.95
N ARG A 102 -7.13 -10.13 -2.75
CA ARG A 102 -7.42 -9.81 -4.16
C ARG A 102 -6.45 -10.48 -5.15
N THR A 103 -5.56 -11.34 -4.66
CA THR A 103 -4.61 -12.07 -5.51
C THR A 103 -5.15 -13.47 -5.81
N PRO A 104 -5.46 -13.79 -7.08
CA PRO A 104 -6.10 -15.05 -7.45
C PRO A 104 -5.37 -16.29 -6.93
N GLU A 105 -4.05 -16.30 -7.09
CA GLU A 105 -3.17 -17.42 -6.72
C GLU A 105 -3.20 -17.67 -5.21
N LEU A 106 -3.10 -16.59 -4.42
CA LEU A 106 -3.20 -16.66 -2.98
C LEU A 106 -4.59 -17.08 -2.53
N LEU A 107 -5.63 -16.57 -3.18
CA LEU A 107 -7.01 -16.90 -2.82
C LEU A 107 -7.33 -18.39 -3.04
N VAL A 108 -6.87 -18.97 -4.15
CA VAL A 108 -6.97 -20.42 -4.39
C VAL A 108 -6.19 -21.19 -3.33
N SER A 109 -4.97 -20.75 -3.02
CA SER A 109 -4.15 -21.41 -2.00
C SER A 109 -4.81 -21.39 -0.60
N LEU A 110 -5.43 -20.27 -0.22
CA LEU A 110 -6.15 -20.12 1.05
C LEU A 110 -7.42 -20.96 1.06
N ALA A 111 -8.18 -20.99 -0.03
CA ALA A 111 -9.38 -21.80 -0.15
C ALA A 111 -9.08 -23.31 -0.07
N ALA A 112 -7.95 -23.74 -0.66
CA ALA A 112 -7.48 -25.12 -0.55
C ALA A 112 -6.96 -25.46 0.85
N LYS A 113 -6.30 -24.51 1.53
CA LYS A 113 -5.78 -24.69 2.90
C LYS A 113 -6.89 -24.72 3.96
N TYR A 114 -7.96 -23.95 3.77
CA TYR A 114 -9.06 -23.82 4.72
C TYR A 114 -10.44 -24.03 4.06
N PRO A 115 -10.74 -25.24 3.55
CA PRO A 115 -11.91 -25.49 2.71
C PRO A 115 -13.25 -25.32 3.45
N GLU A 116 -13.32 -25.67 4.73
CA GLU A 116 -14.55 -25.53 5.54
C GLU A 116 -14.95 -24.06 5.70
N ILE A 117 -14.00 -23.20 6.07
CA ILE A 117 -14.21 -21.76 6.23
C ILE A 117 -14.52 -21.12 4.87
N ALA A 118 -13.74 -21.47 3.83
CA ALA A 118 -13.97 -20.95 2.48
C ALA A 118 -15.37 -21.30 1.96
N SER A 119 -15.83 -22.54 2.18
CA SER A 119 -17.17 -22.99 1.79
C SER A 119 -18.26 -22.22 2.53
N ALA A 120 -18.13 -22.05 3.85
CA ALA A 120 -19.09 -21.27 4.65
C ALA A 120 -19.19 -19.79 4.19
N MET A 121 -18.08 -19.22 3.72
CA MET A 121 -18.02 -17.83 3.26
C MET A 121 -18.57 -17.61 1.85
N THR A 122 -18.84 -18.67 1.07
CA THR A 122 -19.40 -18.56 -0.29
C THR A 122 -20.73 -17.79 -0.34
N ILE A 123 -21.48 -17.75 0.77
CA ILE A 123 -22.72 -16.98 0.89
C ILE A 123 -22.46 -15.48 0.81
N ASN A 124 -21.41 -14.99 1.48
CA ASN A 124 -21.08 -13.57 1.53
C ASN A 124 -20.14 -13.14 0.40
N ARG A 125 -19.29 -14.06 -0.08
CA ARG A 125 -18.32 -13.82 -1.14
C ARG A 125 -18.39 -14.94 -2.20
N PRO A 126 -19.32 -14.87 -3.15
CA PRO A 126 -19.61 -15.97 -4.08
C PRO A 126 -18.42 -16.47 -4.91
N LEU A 127 -17.43 -15.61 -5.19
CA LEU A 127 -16.24 -15.98 -5.96
C LEU A 127 -15.34 -17.01 -5.27
N LEU A 128 -15.51 -17.23 -3.96
CA LEU A 128 -14.84 -18.30 -3.23
C LEU A 128 -15.22 -19.68 -3.75
N ARG A 129 -16.39 -19.84 -4.40
CA ARG A 129 -16.75 -21.09 -5.09
C ARG A 129 -15.75 -21.41 -6.20
N SER A 130 -15.46 -20.42 -7.05
CA SER A 130 -14.48 -20.55 -8.13
C SER A 130 -13.05 -20.75 -7.58
N ALA A 131 -12.74 -20.17 -6.41
CA ALA A 131 -11.47 -20.39 -5.72
C ALA A 131 -11.31 -21.83 -5.22
N ILE A 132 -12.35 -22.42 -4.64
CA ILE A 132 -12.37 -23.83 -4.21
C ILE A 132 -12.19 -24.76 -5.43
N GLU A 133 -12.79 -24.42 -6.57
CA GLU A 133 -12.69 -25.18 -7.81
C GLU A 133 -11.35 -24.98 -8.56
N GLY A 134 -10.54 -23.99 -8.16
CA GLY A 134 -9.25 -23.67 -8.79
C GLY A 134 -9.37 -23.02 -10.17
N ASN A 135 -10.50 -22.38 -10.48
CA ASN A 135 -10.75 -21.76 -11.78
C ASN A 135 -10.17 -20.33 -11.85
N TYR A 136 -8.86 -20.23 -12.12
CA TYR A 136 -8.12 -18.96 -12.12
C TYR A 136 -8.70 -17.88 -13.05
N GLU A 137 -9.15 -18.25 -14.24
CA GLU A 137 -9.73 -17.29 -15.19
C GLU A 137 -11.02 -16.66 -14.65
N GLU A 138 -11.91 -17.48 -14.12
CA GLU A 138 -13.16 -17.00 -13.52
C GLU A 138 -12.89 -16.16 -12.26
N ILE A 139 -11.92 -16.56 -11.42
CA ILE A 139 -11.53 -15.79 -10.23
C ILE A 139 -11.01 -14.41 -10.61
N ARG A 140 -10.11 -14.30 -11.60
CA ARG A 140 -9.57 -13.01 -12.06
C ARG A 140 -10.69 -12.08 -12.50
N LYS A 141 -11.65 -12.60 -13.27
CA LYS A 141 -12.81 -11.85 -13.72
C LYS A 141 -13.68 -11.40 -12.54
N LEU A 142 -14.02 -12.33 -11.64
CA LEU A 142 -14.90 -12.03 -10.51
C LEU A 142 -14.27 -11.03 -9.52
N LEU A 143 -12.97 -11.10 -9.28
CA LEU A 143 -12.23 -10.12 -8.47
C LEU A 143 -12.27 -8.72 -9.10
N ARG A 144 -12.08 -8.64 -10.41
CA ARG A 144 -12.18 -7.36 -11.13
C ARG A 144 -13.59 -6.78 -11.07
N ASP A 145 -14.61 -7.63 -11.25
CA ASP A 145 -16.00 -7.21 -11.14
C ASP A 145 -16.36 -6.75 -9.70
N GLU A 146 -15.78 -7.39 -8.67
CA GLU A 146 -15.92 -6.98 -7.27
C GLU A 146 -15.29 -5.61 -7.02
N GLU A 147 -14.05 -5.41 -7.48
CA GLU A 147 -13.32 -4.14 -7.35
C GLU A 147 -14.00 -3.00 -8.13
N ASP A 148 -14.48 -3.26 -9.34
CA ASP A 148 -15.18 -2.25 -10.15
C ASP A 148 -16.49 -1.78 -9.46
N ARG A 149 -17.19 -2.69 -8.77
CA ARG A 149 -18.38 -2.34 -7.96
C ARG A 149 -18.01 -1.50 -6.74
N GLU A 150 -16.96 -1.89 -6.00
CA GLU A 150 -16.47 -1.14 -4.84
C GLU A 150 -16.04 0.27 -5.26
N ARG A 151 -15.25 0.39 -6.34
CA ARG A 151 -14.82 1.70 -6.89
C ARG A 151 -15.99 2.58 -7.31
N GLU A 152 -17.06 2.00 -7.85
CA GLU A 152 -18.25 2.77 -8.21
C GLU A 152 -19.01 3.28 -6.99
N ILE A 153 -19.16 2.45 -5.96
CA ILE A 153 -19.76 2.86 -4.67
C ILE A 153 -18.92 3.99 -4.04
N ASP A 154 -17.60 3.84 -4.04
CA ASP A 154 -16.69 4.88 -3.55
C ASP A 154 -16.83 6.17 -4.36
N ARG A 155 -16.86 6.10 -5.69
CA ARG A 155 -17.06 7.29 -6.54
C ARG A 155 -18.33 8.05 -6.15
N GLN A 156 -19.43 7.33 -5.92
CA GLN A 156 -20.70 7.92 -5.52
C GLN A 156 -20.63 8.51 -4.11
N TYR A 157 -20.01 7.81 -3.17
CA TYR A 157 -19.82 8.26 -1.79
C TYR A 157 -18.96 9.54 -1.71
N TRP A 158 -17.87 9.60 -2.48
CA TRP A 158 -16.92 10.73 -2.46
C TRP A 158 -17.37 11.94 -3.30
N ALA A 159 -18.28 11.76 -4.25
CA ALA A 159 -18.78 12.84 -5.11
C ALA A 159 -19.27 14.10 -4.35
N PRO A 160 -20.15 13.99 -3.32
CA PRO A 160 -20.60 15.17 -2.58
C PRO A 160 -19.47 15.86 -1.82
N LEU A 161 -18.59 15.10 -1.16
CA LEU A 161 -17.46 15.65 -0.40
C LEU A 161 -16.50 16.43 -1.30
N LYS A 162 -16.20 15.90 -2.50
CA LYS A 162 -15.38 16.60 -3.50
C LYS A 162 -16.01 17.92 -3.93
N ALA A 163 -17.33 17.95 -4.15
CA ALA A 163 -18.03 19.18 -4.51
C ALA A 163 -17.94 20.26 -3.41
N GLU A 164 -18.08 19.86 -2.14
CA GLU A 164 -17.94 20.78 -1.00
C GLU A 164 -16.52 21.36 -0.88
N LEU A 165 -15.49 20.52 -1.04
CA LEU A 165 -14.09 20.95 -1.01
C LEU A 165 -13.76 21.93 -2.13
N GLU A 166 -14.31 21.73 -3.33
CA GLU A 166 -14.14 22.64 -4.47
C GLU A 166 -14.78 24.02 -4.21
N VAL A 167 -15.93 24.05 -3.53
CA VAL A 167 -16.55 25.30 -3.06
C VAL A 167 -15.65 26.02 -2.07
N TRP A 168 -15.07 25.30 -1.10
CA TRP A 168 -14.16 25.89 -0.11
C TRP A 168 -12.88 26.43 -0.76
N ARG A 169 -12.29 25.66 -1.68
CA ARG A 169 -11.13 26.09 -2.49
C ARG A 169 -11.43 27.36 -3.29
N SER A 170 -12.64 27.48 -3.81
CA SER A 170 -13.08 28.65 -4.58
C SER A 170 -13.30 29.88 -3.69
N LYS A 171 -13.84 29.71 -2.49
CA LYS A 171 -14.01 30.79 -1.51
C LYS A 171 -12.66 31.30 -0.99
N ARG A 172 -11.73 30.40 -0.69
CA ARG A 172 -10.40 30.75 -0.21
C ARG A 172 -9.61 31.56 -1.23
N ARG A 173 -9.62 31.16 -2.52
CA ARG A 173 -9.03 31.94 -3.62
C ARG A 173 -9.64 33.33 -3.84
N LYS A 174 -10.91 33.54 -3.45
CA LYS A 174 -11.57 34.85 -3.52
C LYS A 174 -11.23 35.76 -2.34
N ASN A 175 -10.93 35.19 -1.18
CA ASN A 175 -10.56 35.94 0.03
C ASN A 175 -9.08 36.32 0.09
N GLU A 176 -8.24 35.72 -0.75
CA GLU A 176 -6.80 36.03 -0.89
C GLU A 176 -6.54 37.14 -1.94
N LYS A 177 -7.59 37.78 -2.50
CA LYS A 177 -7.52 38.95 -3.38
C LYS A 177 -8.13 40.18 -2.71
#